data_AF-A0A8T6DQY7-F1
#
_entry.id   AF-A0A8T6DQY7-F1
#
_cell.length_a   1.000
_cell.length_b   1.000
_cell.length_c   1.000
_cell.angle_alpha   90.00
_cell.angle_beta   90.00
_cell.angle_gamma   90.00
#
_symmetry.space_group_name_H-M   'P 1'
#
loop_
_entity.id
_entity.type
_entity.pdbx_description
1 polymer ?
#
loop_
_entity_poly.entity_id
_entity_poly.type
_entity_poly.pdbx_seq_one_letter_code
_entity_poly.pdbx_strand_id
1 'polypeptide(L)'
;MDPVNWMERLASHYEVTRSRYPEENLIILFDIDGTILDTRYLVLTVLQLYDTAHGTSYFRNLRVPEITTHEDNVRELLARFGLPTADLEGIAAWFERAYWSPDAVLWAHRPFSGVMEVMRWFQMQPDTFVGLNTGRSEAIREETLDCLNELGREYKVRFTSDLLHMNPGPRDRNVPQVKAAGVLQFQRAGYRVFAAVDNEPANLAAIAGVDPSHEIMLLHADTIFESQRKALPQRSVSGDVYDLTQLAQETDLPRHVQLVWHGINDASNLSQFLASNVAWGEADVRLHPASEQLVLRHDPLNGAHPCRQEDLLLLEDVLESVGASGKSIKLDLKEGGPVVHESLAALRAAGFDDSRVWFNANFHVLGKEGFAVLQDAYPSAIFQVPIDAMVPILLSRPEEGLECLEELRSQGINRVSVKWNRPQMSRLVEQLTSWGFETNVYNVPDLKAFLKTALLQPRSITSDFNFPQWHYFGRGSGQEGKYHEYSLTTQAS
;
A
#
# COMPACT_ATOMS: atom_id res chain seq x y z
N MET A 1 -26.93 -15.52 -3.01
CA MET A 1 -25.94 -14.77 -3.78
C MET A 1 -25.20 -13.96 -2.76
N ASP A 2 -23.92 -14.24 -2.56
CA ASP A 2 -23.08 -13.37 -1.73
C ASP A 2 -23.17 -11.94 -2.27
N PRO A 3 -23.22 -10.93 -1.39
CA PRO A 3 -23.21 -9.55 -1.83
C PRO A 3 -21.95 -9.33 -2.67
N VAL A 4 -22.14 -9.05 -3.97
CA VAL A 4 -21.01 -8.84 -4.88
C VAL A 4 -20.19 -7.66 -4.37
N ASN A 5 -18.89 -7.88 -4.20
CA ASN A 5 -18.01 -6.87 -3.63
C ASN A 5 -17.88 -5.65 -4.57
N TRP A 6 -18.00 -4.45 -4.01
CA TRP A 6 -17.97 -3.22 -4.78
C TRP A 6 -16.61 -2.89 -5.43
N MET A 7 -15.48 -3.30 -4.83
CA MET A 7 -14.14 -3.13 -5.40
C MET A 7 -13.91 -4.07 -6.58
N GLU A 8 -14.39 -5.32 -6.49
CA GLU A 8 -14.34 -6.29 -7.60
C GLU A 8 -15.16 -5.80 -8.81
N ARG A 9 -16.34 -5.20 -8.55
CA ARG A 9 -17.14 -4.58 -9.60
C ARG A 9 -16.45 -3.37 -10.22
N LEU A 10 -15.80 -2.55 -9.41
CA LEU A 10 -15.03 -1.41 -9.89
C LEU A 10 -13.87 -1.88 -10.78
N ALA A 11 -13.11 -2.90 -10.36
CA ALA A 11 -12.04 -3.52 -11.17
C ALA A 11 -12.58 -4.00 -12.53
N SER A 12 -13.62 -4.83 -12.49
CA SER A 12 -14.23 -5.39 -13.71
C SER A 12 -14.72 -4.31 -14.66
N HIS A 13 -15.33 -3.24 -14.12
CA HIS A 13 -15.82 -2.13 -14.92
C HIS A 13 -14.69 -1.27 -15.49
N TYR A 14 -13.63 -1.05 -14.72
CA TYR A 14 -12.44 -0.37 -15.19
C TYR A 14 -11.77 -1.13 -16.34
N GLU A 15 -11.57 -2.45 -16.22
CA GLU A 15 -10.98 -3.30 -17.26
C GLU A 15 -11.79 -3.26 -18.57
N VAL A 16 -13.11 -3.42 -18.47
CA VAL A 16 -14.02 -3.34 -19.63
C VAL A 16 -13.95 -1.96 -20.28
N THR A 17 -13.93 -0.90 -19.47
CA THR A 17 -13.89 0.48 -19.98
C THR A 17 -12.55 0.79 -20.65
N ARG A 18 -11.43 0.41 -20.04
CA ARG A 18 -10.08 0.57 -20.61
C ARG A 18 -9.91 -0.23 -21.90
N SER A 19 -10.45 -1.45 -21.96
CA SER A 19 -10.43 -2.26 -23.18
C SER A 19 -11.25 -1.64 -24.31
N ARG A 20 -12.38 -0.98 -23.97
CA ARG A 20 -13.26 -0.32 -24.93
C ARG A 20 -12.69 1.02 -25.42
N TYR A 21 -11.97 1.73 -24.56
CA TYR A 21 -11.46 3.08 -24.80
C TYR A 21 -9.96 3.17 -24.45
N PRO A 22 -9.08 2.47 -25.18
CA PRO A 22 -7.67 2.34 -24.81
C PRO A 22 -6.91 3.67 -24.82
N GLU A 23 -7.22 4.55 -25.78
CA GLU A 23 -6.53 5.83 -26.01
C GLU A 23 -7.16 7.02 -25.27
N GLU A 24 -8.23 6.81 -24.50
CA GLU A 24 -8.91 7.89 -23.80
C GLU A 24 -8.38 8.08 -22.38
N ASN A 25 -8.41 9.34 -21.92
CA ASN A 25 -8.10 9.71 -20.54
C ASN A 25 -9.28 9.32 -19.64
N LEU A 26 -9.15 8.21 -18.92
CA LEU A 26 -10.18 7.76 -17.98
C LEU A 26 -10.05 8.51 -16.66
N ILE A 27 -11.18 8.90 -16.05
CA ILE A 27 -11.17 9.53 -14.73
C ILE A 27 -12.22 8.89 -13.81
N ILE A 28 -11.80 8.60 -12.57
CA ILE A 28 -12.71 8.26 -11.47
C ILE A 28 -12.85 9.48 -10.58
N LEU A 29 -14.08 9.79 -10.19
CA LEU A 29 -14.40 10.94 -9.34
C LEU A 29 -14.71 10.48 -7.92
N PHE A 30 -14.09 11.11 -6.92
CA PHE A 30 -14.38 10.89 -5.51
C PHE A 30 -14.96 12.17 -4.90
N ASP A 31 -16.03 12.04 -4.12
CA ASP A 31 -16.29 13.03 -3.07
C ASP A 31 -15.18 13.00 -2.03
N ILE A 32 -15.02 14.06 -1.25
CA ILE A 32 -14.03 14.18 -0.18
C ILE A 32 -14.63 13.71 1.14
N ASP A 33 -15.65 14.44 1.61
CA ASP A 33 -16.32 14.19 2.89
C ASP A 33 -17.17 12.93 2.76
N GLY A 34 -17.25 12.10 3.79
CA GLY A 34 -18.00 10.85 3.68
C GLY A 34 -17.28 9.74 2.93
N THR A 35 -16.43 10.07 1.96
CA THR A 35 -15.90 9.09 0.99
C THR A 35 -14.39 8.87 1.15
N ILE A 36 -13.61 9.94 1.20
CA ILE A 36 -12.16 9.90 1.49
C ILE A 36 -11.95 10.07 2.98
N LEU A 37 -12.52 11.14 3.54
CA LEU A 37 -12.28 11.57 4.92
C LEU A 37 -13.44 11.15 5.81
N ASP A 38 -13.10 10.53 6.93
CA ASP A 38 -14.04 10.20 7.99
C ASP A 38 -14.33 11.45 8.84
N THR A 39 -15.43 12.12 8.52
CA THR A 39 -15.85 13.38 9.17
C THR A 39 -16.21 13.21 10.65
N ARG A 40 -16.43 11.98 11.14
CA ARG A 40 -16.71 11.72 12.56
C ARG A 40 -15.54 12.10 13.46
N TYR A 41 -14.30 11.95 12.98
CA TYR A 41 -13.13 12.39 13.74
C TYR A 41 -13.09 13.91 13.87
N LEU A 42 -13.50 14.65 12.84
CA LEU A 42 -13.64 16.10 12.90
C LEU A 42 -14.71 16.53 13.89
N VAL A 43 -15.89 15.90 13.83
CA VAL A 43 -16.97 16.14 14.80
C VAL A 43 -16.47 15.92 16.22
N LEU A 44 -15.79 14.79 16.47
CA LEU A 44 -15.22 14.46 17.77
C LEU A 44 -14.24 15.54 18.26
N THR A 45 -13.26 15.91 17.43
CA THR A 45 -12.23 16.87 17.79
C THR A 45 -12.81 18.25 18.09
N VAL A 46 -13.73 18.75 17.27
CA VAL A 46 -14.35 20.08 17.47
C VAL A 46 -15.13 20.14 18.78
N LEU A 47 -15.85 19.07 19.12
CA LEU A 47 -16.59 18.96 20.38
C LEU A 47 -15.65 18.86 21.60
N GLN A 48 -14.55 18.11 21.50
CA GLN A 48 -13.55 18.04 22.58
C GLN A 48 -12.77 19.37 22.74
N LEU A 49 -12.56 20.10 21.66
CA LEU A 49 -11.98 21.46 21.71
C LEU A 49 -12.92 22.44 22.41
N TYR A 50 -14.24 22.29 22.26
CA TYR A 50 -15.21 23.07 23.03
C TYR A 50 -15.02 22.86 24.53
N ASP A 51 -14.91 21.60 24.97
CA ASP A 51 -14.66 21.26 26.38
C ASP A 51 -13.39 21.90 26.91
N THR A 52 -12.33 21.86 26.12
CA THR A 52 -11.04 22.48 26.48
C THR A 52 -11.15 24.00 26.57
N ALA A 53 -11.82 24.65 25.62
CA ALA A 53 -11.94 26.10 25.54
C ALA A 53 -12.88 26.70 26.62
N HIS A 54 -13.89 25.94 27.06
CA HIS A 54 -14.91 26.42 28.00
C HIS A 54 -14.81 25.77 29.39
N GLY A 55 -13.81 24.91 29.62
CA GLY A 55 -13.61 24.22 30.89
C GLY A 55 -14.72 23.22 31.22
N THR A 56 -15.40 22.69 30.21
CA THR A 56 -16.48 21.70 30.36
C THR A 56 -15.95 20.28 30.17
N SER A 57 -16.81 19.28 30.37
CA SER A 57 -16.43 17.86 30.20
C SER A 57 -17.53 17.03 29.52
N TYR A 58 -18.36 17.70 28.71
CA TYR A 58 -19.53 17.12 28.06
C TYR A 58 -19.17 16.00 27.10
N PHE A 59 -18.03 16.10 26.42
CA PHE A 59 -17.60 15.23 25.32
C PHE A 59 -16.34 14.42 25.65
N ARG A 60 -15.89 14.42 26.91
CA ARG A 60 -14.69 13.68 27.35
C ARG A 60 -14.74 12.19 27.01
N ASN A 61 -15.93 11.59 27.03
CA ASN A 61 -16.13 10.16 26.78
C ASN A 61 -16.72 9.87 25.39
N LEU A 62 -16.92 10.89 24.54
CA LEU A 62 -17.43 10.70 23.19
C LEU A 62 -16.41 9.90 22.37
N ARG A 63 -16.86 8.85 21.69
CA ARG A 63 -16.05 8.07 20.75
C ARG A 63 -16.64 8.14 19.34
N VAL A 64 -15.78 7.93 18.35
CA VAL A 64 -16.14 7.95 16.92
C VAL A 64 -17.38 7.10 16.58
N PRO A 65 -17.56 5.86 17.08
CA PRO A 65 -18.73 5.05 16.75
C PRO A 65 -20.07 5.61 17.27
N GLU A 66 -20.04 6.56 18.20
CA GLU A 66 -21.24 7.18 18.78
C GLU A 66 -21.71 8.38 17.93
N ILE A 67 -20.91 8.80 16.94
CA ILE A 67 -21.23 9.87 15.99
C ILE A 67 -21.91 9.24 14.78
N THR A 68 -23.24 9.16 14.83
CA THR A 68 -24.06 8.49 13.81
C THR A 68 -24.84 9.45 12.90
N THR A 69 -24.72 10.76 13.13
CA THR A 69 -25.48 11.81 12.43
C THR A 69 -24.55 12.65 11.57
N HIS A 70 -25.01 13.02 10.37
CA HIS A 70 -24.30 13.91 9.45
C HIS A 70 -23.84 15.19 10.16
N GLU A 71 -22.69 15.74 9.78
CA GLU A 71 -22.13 16.96 10.40
C GLU A 71 -23.10 18.15 10.41
N ASP A 72 -23.91 18.29 9.35
CA ASP A 72 -24.96 19.31 9.24
C ASP A 72 -26.08 19.15 10.29
N ASN A 73 -26.19 17.99 10.93
CA ASN A 73 -27.20 17.68 11.94
C ASN A 73 -26.59 17.59 13.35
N VAL A 74 -25.52 18.32 13.64
CA VAL A 74 -24.85 18.33 14.95
C VAL A 74 -25.82 18.57 16.12
N ARG A 75 -26.90 19.34 15.91
CA ARG A 75 -27.92 19.59 16.94
C ARG A 75 -28.63 18.31 17.39
N GLU A 76 -28.86 17.36 16.49
CA GLU A 76 -29.43 16.05 16.82
C GLU A 76 -28.46 15.21 17.65
N LEU A 77 -27.16 15.26 17.31
CA LEU A 77 -26.11 14.64 18.11
C LEU A 77 -26.08 15.21 19.53
N LEU A 78 -26.06 16.55 19.65
CA LEU A 78 -26.00 17.26 20.93
C LEU A 78 -27.21 16.96 21.82
N ALA A 79 -28.40 16.78 21.25
CA ALA A 79 -29.60 16.44 22.00
C ALA A 79 -29.47 15.12 22.80
N ARG A 80 -28.58 14.22 22.39
CA ARG A 80 -28.34 12.92 23.05
C ARG A 80 -27.55 13.03 24.36
N PHE A 81 -26.88 14.17 24.60
CA PHE A 81 -26.02 14.37 25.77
C PHE A 81 -26.73 15.00 26.97
N GLY A 82 -28.04 15.28 26.87
CA GLY A 82 -28.82 15.83 28.00
C GLY A 82 -28.33 17.20 28.47
N LEU A 83 -27.81 18.02 27.55
CA LEU A 83 -27.20 19.32 27.85
C LEU A 83 -28.28 20.39 28.16
N PRO A 84 -27.98 21.38 29.03
CA PRO A 84 -28.85 22.54 29.22
C PRO A 84 -29.11 23.27 27.91
N THR A 85 -30.34 23.75 27.69
CA THR A 85 -30.73 24.44 26.44
C THR A 85 -29.87 25.67 26.12
N ALA A 86 -29.40 26.38 27.15
CA ALA A 86 -28.50 27.52 26.98
C ALA A 86 -27.12 27.12 26.44
N ASP A 87 -26.62 25.94 26.80
CA ASP A 87 -25.32 25.42 26.34
C ASP A 87 -25.43 24.84 24.93
N LEU A 88 -26.58 24.23 24.58
CA LEU A 88 -26.81 23.67 23.24
C LEU A 88 -26.61 24.70 22.13
N GLU A 89 -27.19 25.90 22.26
CA GLU A 89 -27.03 26.95 21.26
C GLU A 89 -25.59 27.48 21.20
N GLY A 90 -24.92 27.59 22.35
CA GLY A 90 -23.51 27.99 22.42
C GLY A 90 -22.58 27.00 21.71
N ILE A 91 -22.80 25.70 21.92
CA ILE A 91 -22.02 24.61 21.33
C ILE A 91 -22.29 24.52 19.82
N ALA A 92 -23.56 24.61 19.38
CA ALA A 92 -23.89 24.58 17.96
C ALA A 92 -23.24 25.75 17.21
N ALA A 93 -23.31 26.97 17.76
CA ALA A 93 -22.67 28.14 17.17
C ALA A 93 -21.14 28.04 17.17
N TRP A 94 -20.53 27.44 18.21
CA TRP A 94 -19.09 27.14 18.22
C TRP A 94 -18.73 26.17 17.09
N PHE A 95 -19.48 25.06 16.98
CA PHE A 95 -19.25 24.02 16.00
C PHE A 95 -19.26 24.58 14.57
N GLU A 96 -20.30 25.35 14.20
CA GLU A 96 -20.40 25.98 12.87
C GLU A 96 -19.20 26.87 12.52
N ARG A 97 -18.58 27.53 13.52
CA ARG A 97 -17.38 28.37 13.33
C ARG A 97 -16.09 27.55 13.28
N ALA A 98 -15.97 26.54 14.15
CA ALA A 98 -14.71 25.82 14.38
C ALA A 98 -14.50 24.64 13.41
N TYR A 99 -15.58 24.06 12.87
CA TYR A 99 -15.53 22.83 12.07
C TYR A 99 -14.61 22.92 10.84
N TRP A 100 -14.57 24.09 10.20
CA TRP A 100 -13.72 24.34 9.03
C TRP A 100 -12.48 25.19 9.35
N SER A 101 -12.11 25.31 10.63
CA SER A 101 -10.87 26.00 10.98
C SER A 101 -9.67 25.19 10.45
N PRO A 102 -8.60 25.86 9.95
CA PRO A 102 -7.42 25.17 9.43
C PRO A 102 -6.84 24.14 10.41
N ASP A 103 -6.82 24.48 11.71
CA ASP A 103 -6.36 23.56 12.76
C ASP A 103 -7.26 22.32 12.88
N ALA A 104 -8.59 22.49 12.95
CA ALA A 104 -9.50 21.34 13.03
C ALA A 104 -9.40 20.45 11.77
N VAL A 105 -9.26 21.06 10.60
CA VAL A 105 -9.13 20.36 9.32
C VAL A 105 -7.84 19.54 9.24
N LEU A 106 -6.70 20.08 9.67
CA LEU A 106 -5.42 19.36 9.61
C LEU A 106 -5.32 18.24 10.66
N TRP A 107 -5.83 18.47 11.87
CA TRP A 107 -5.63 17.54 12.99
C TRP A 107 -6.67 16.41 13.04
N ALA A 108 -7.86 16.61 12.49
CA ALA A 108 -8.98 15.72 12.74
C ALA A 108 -9.39 14.84 11.55
N HIS A 109 -9.02 15.16 10.31
CA HIS A 109 -9.39 14.30 9.18
C HIS A 109 -8.53 13.03 9.16
N ARG A 110 -9.20 11.88 9.19
CA ARG A 110 -8.60 10.56 8.96
C ARG A 110 -9.15 10.00 7.65
N PRO A 111 -8.30 9.59 6.70
CA PRO A 111 -8.80 8.90 5.52
C PRO A 111 -9.40 7.54 5.91
N PHE A 112 -10.46 7.12 5.23
CA PHE A 112 -10.95 5.74 5.34
C PHE A 112 -9.85 4.74 4.97
N SER A 113 -9.81 3.62 5.68
CA SER A 113 -8.80 2.59 5.43
C SER A 113 -8.87 2.10 3.99
N GLY A 114 -7.75 2.14 3.27
CA GLY A 114 -7.65 1.63 1.89
C GLY A 114 -7.94 2.65 0.80
N VAL A 115 -8.60 3.78 1.09
CA VAL A 115 -9.01 4.73 0.04
C VAL A 115 -7.82 5.37 -0.67
N MET A 116 -6.77 5.72 0.08
CA MET A 116 -5.56 6.31 -0.48
C MET A 116 -4.80 5.30 -1.36
N GLU A 117 -4.79 4.04 -0.96
CA GLU A 117 -4.19 2.96 -1.75
C GLU A 117 -4.95 2.71 -3.06
N VAL A 118 -6.29 2.71 -3.03
CA VAL A 118 -7.13 2.61 -4.23
C VAL A 118 -6.87 3.79 -5.18
N MET A 119 -6.83 5.01 -4.66
CA MET A 119 -6.51 6.20 -5.48
C MET A 119 -5.11 6.11 -6.07
N ARG A 120 -4.11 5.72 -5.27
CA ARG A 120 -2.75 5.55 -5.72
C ARG A 120 -2.66 4.52 -6.85
N TRP A 121 -3.39 3.42 -6.73
CA TRP A 121 -3.45 2.40 -7.77
C TRP A 121 -3.96 2.97 -9.09
N PHE A 122 -5.07 3.73 -9.08
CA PHE A 122 -5.59 4.38 -10.30
C PHE A 122 -4.62 5.42 -10.87
N GLN A 123 -3.96 6.23 -10.03
CA GLN A 123 -2.96 7.22 -10.47
C GLN A 123 -1.71 6.59 -11.10
N MET A 124 -1.48 5.29 -10.88
CA MET A 124 -0.37 4.54 -11.47
C MET A 124 -0.75 3.88 -12.80
N GLN A 125 -2.03 3.80 -13.14
CA GLN A 125 -2.46 3.19 -14.39
C GLN A 125 -2.28 4.15 -15.58
N PRO A 126 -1.95 3.64 -16.77
CA PRO A 126 -1.82 4.46 -17.98
C PRO A 126 -3.09 5.28 -18.25
N ASP A 127 -2.91 6.56 -18.60
CA ASP A 127 -3.98 7.49 -19.00
C ASP A 127 -5.21 7.45 -18.09
N THR A 128 -4.99 7.27 -16.79
CA THR A 128 -6.03 7.12 -15.77
C THR A 128 -5.80 8.14 -14.66
N PHE A 129 -6.87 8.84 -14.29
CA PHE A 129 -6.81 9.99 -13.40
C PHE A 129 -7.79 9.81 -12.23
N VAL A 130 -7.44 10.43 -11.11
CA VAL A 130 -8.32 10.55 -9.94
C VAL A 130 -8.71 12.01 -9.82
N GLY A 131 -10.01 12.27 -9.97
CA GLY A 131 -10.60 13.59 -9.79
C GLY A 131 -11.36 13.70 -8.46
N LEU A 132 -11.44 14.91 -7.94
CA LEU A 132 -12.23 15.25 -6.77
C LEU A 132 -13.47 16.04 -7.22
N ASN A 133 -14.65 15.61 -6.78
CA ASN A 133 -15.92 16.25 -7.08
C ASN A 133 -16.69 16.44 -5.77
N THR A 134 -16.55 17.61 -5.16
CA THR A 134 -16.96 17.85 -3.77
C THR A 134 -18.01 18.95 -3.62
N GLY A 135 -18.83 18.84 -2.57
CA GLY A 135 -19.76 19.90 -2.16
C GLY A 135 -19.09 21.08 -1.44
N ARG A 136 -17.81 20.94 -1.04
CA ARG A 136 -17.03 22.01 -0.40
C ARG A 136 -17.01 23.28 -1.26
N SER A 137 -16.88 24.44 -0.61
CA SER A 137 -16.83 25.73 -1.30
C SER A 137 -15.50 25.93 -2.03
N GLU A 138 -15.56 26.50 -3.22
CA GLU A 138 -14.40 26.95 -4.01
C GLU A 138 -13.47 27.90 -3.22
N ALA A 139 -14.01 28.63 -2.24
CA ALA A 139 -13.25 29.57 -1.42
C ALA A 139 -12.19 28.92 -0.52
N ILE A 140 -12.24 27.60 -0.30
CA ILE A 140 -11.28 26.84 0.53
C ILE A 140 -10.47 25.83 -0.29
N ARG A 141 -10.30 26.09 -1.59
CA ARG A 141 -9.64 25.18 -2.53
C ARG A 141 -8.20 24.87 -2.13
N GLU A 142 -7.41 25.89 -1.83
CA GLU A 142 -5.99 25.74 -1.51
C GLU A 142 -5.82 24.94 -0.21
N GLU A 143 -6.56 25.29 0.84
CA GLU A 143 -6.52 24.60 2.12
C GLU A 143 -6.99 23.14 2.02
N THR A 144 -7.99 22.88 1.17
CA THR A 144 -8.47 21.52 0.90
C THR A 144 -7.38 20.67 0.22
N LEU A 145 -6.72 21.22 -0.81
CA LEU A 145 -5.65 20.52 -1.51
C LEU A 145 -4.42 20.31 -0.62
N ASP A 146 -4.01 21.31 0.17
CA ASP A 146 -2.88 21.19 1.08
C ASP A 146 -3.12 20.11 2.12
N CYS A 147 -4.32 20.07 2.73
CA CYS A 147 -4.70 19.04 3.69
C CYS A 147 -4.70 17.64 3.05
N LEU A 148 -5.35 17.47 1.90
CA LEU A 148 -5.43 16.17 1.23
C LEU A 148 -4.06 15.68 0.74
N ASN A 149 -3.20 16.58 0.26
CA ASN A 149 -1.85 16.23 -0.17
C ASN A 149 -0.91 15.92 1.01
N GLU A 150 -1.10 16.57 2.15
CA GLU A 150 -0.39 16.21 3.39
C GLU A 150 -0.75 14.77 3.81
N LEU A 151 -2.05 14.45 3.84
CA LEU A 151 -2.54 13.10 4.13
C LEU A 151 -2.10 12.07 3.07
N GLY A 152 -2.14 12.45 1.80
CA GLY A 152 -1.79 11.62 0.65
C GLY A 152 -0.30 11.33 0.53
N ARG A 153 0.57 12.16 1.14
CA ARG A 153 2.04 12.05 1.05
C ARG A 153 2.52 10.66 1.47
N GLU A 154 1.99 10.10 2.55
CA GLU A 154 2.37 8.77 3.03
C GLU A 154 2.08 7.67 1.99
N TYR A 155 1.11 7.88 1.11
CA TYR A 155 0.66 6.93 0.10
C TYR A 155 1.15 7.28 -1.31
N LYS A 156 1.97 8.34 -1.45
CA LYS A 156 2.36 8.95 -2.74
C LYS A 156 1.15 9.34 -3.60
N VAL A 157 0.03 9.69 -2.97
CA VAL A 157 -1.16 10.24 -3.63
C VAL A 157 -1.01 11.74 -3.73
N ARG A 158 -1.32 12.28 -4.91
CA ARG A 158 -1.30 13.74 -5.15
C ARG A 158 -2.57 14.20 -5.83
N PHE A 159 -3.17 15.26 -5.33
CA PHE A 159 -4.31 15.95 -5.92
C PHE A 159 -3.86 17.30 -6.47
N THR A 160 -4.39 17.67 -7.63
CA THR A 160 -4.10 18.93 -8.32
C THR A 160 -5.37 19.74 -8.49
N SER A 161 -5.21 21.06 -8.63
CA SER A 161 -6.35 21.97 -8.82
C SER A 161 -7.14 21.65 -10.10
N ASP A 162 -6.46 21.24 -11.17
CA ASP A 162 -7.08 20.91 -12.46
C ASP A 162 -8.00 19.68 -12.39
N LEU A 163 -7.77 18.81 -11.40
CA LEU A 163 -8.56 17.61 -11.14
C LEU A 163 -9.50 17.78 -9.94
N LEU A 164 -9.86 19.02 -9.60
CA LEU A 164 -10.75 19.34 -8.48
C LEU A 164 -11.90 20.25 -8.92
N HIS A 165 -13.11 19.73 -8.82
CA HIS A 165 -14.36 20.48 -8.93
C HIS A 165 -14.97 20.73 -7.54
N MET A 166 -15.29 21.99 -7.25
CA MET A 166 -15.90 22.41 -5.99
C MET A 166 -17.12 23.31 -6.25
N ASN A 167 -17.87 23.60 -5.19
CA ASN A 167 -19.05 24.43 -5.26
C ASN A 167 -18.68 25.93 -5.42
N PRO A 168 -19.03 26.60 -6.54
CA PRO A 168 -18.71 28.02 -6.76
C PRO A 168 -19.61 28.98 -5.97
N GLY A 169 -20.72 28.48 -5.39
CA GLY A 169 -21.68 29.29 -4.63
C GLY A 169 -21.35 29.40 -3.13
N PRO A 170 -22.10 30.23 -2.40
CA PRO A 170 -22.10 30.19 -0.93
C PRO A 170 -22.56 28.81 -0.44
N ARG A 171 -22.13 28.44 0.78
CA ARG A 171 -22.36 27.12 1.38
C ARG A 171 -23.83 26.65 1.25
N ASP A 172 -23.98 25.35 1.04
CA ASP A 172 -25.21 24.56 1.19
C ASP A 172 -26.31 24.72 0.13
N ARG A 173 -26.08 25.45 -0.96
CA ARG A 173 -27.06 25.48 -2.07
C ARG A 173 -26.70 24.52 -3.20
N ASN A 174 -27.44 23.41 -3.22
CA ASN A 174 -27.61 22.50 -4.35
C ASN A 174 -26.40 21.64 -4.72
N VAL A 175 -25.79 20.99 -3.72
CA VAL A 175 -24.68 20.03 -3.90
C VAL A 175 -24.95 19.00 -5.01
N PRO A 176 -26.15 18.39 -5.13
CA PRO A 176 -26.40 17.44 -6.23
C PRO A 176 -26.20 18.04 -7.63
N GLN A 177 -26.59 19.30 -7.85
CA GLN A 177 -26.35 19.98 -9.13
C GLN A 177 -24.88 20.31 -9.36
N VAL A 178 -24.15 20.67 -8.30
CA VAL A 178 -22.69 20.85 -8.37
C VAL A 178 -22.02 19.56 -8.79
N LYS A 179 -22.40 18.42 -8.20
CA LYS A 179 -21.84 17.09 -8.53
C LYS A 179 -22.07 16.72 -9.99
N ALA A 180 -23.28 16.95 -10.50
CA ALA A 180 -23.60 16.75 -11.91
C ALA A 180 -22.81 17.71 -12.83
N ALA A 181 -22.63 18.97 -12.42
CA ALA A 181 -21.83 19.94 -13.16
C ALA A 181 -20.34 19.56 -13.22
N GLY A 182 -19.79 18.99 -12.14
CA GLY A 182 -18.41 18.48 -12.09
C GLY A 182 -18.14 17.39 -13.11
N VAL A 183 -19.07 16.42 -13.25
CA VAL A 183 -18.99 15.37 -14.28
C VAL A 183 -18.93 16.00 -15.67
N LEU A 184 -19.82 16.94 -15.97
CA LEU A 184 -19.86 17.62 -17.26
C LEU A 184 -18.61 18.47 -17.51
N GLN A 185 -18.03 19.06 -16.46
CA GLN A 185 -16.77 19.82 -16.57
C GLN A 185 -15.62 18.90 -16.97
N PHE A 186 -15.44 17.76 -16.30
CA PHE A 186 -14.37 16.82 -16.65
C PHE A 186 -14.55 16.23 -18.05
N GLN A 187 -15.78 15.93 -18.45
CA GLN A 187 -16.09 15.50 -19.82
C GLN A 187 -15.70 16.56 -20.86
N ARG A 188 -16.00 17.85 -20.60
CA ARG A 188 -15.59 18.95 -21.48
C ARG A 188 -14.08 19.17 -21.51
N ALA A 189 -13.39 18.84 -20.41
CA ALA A 189 -11.93 18.86 -20.33
C ALA A 189 -11.26 17.66 -21.04
N GLY A 190 -12.04 16.77 -21.66
CA GLY A 190 -11.54 15.65 -22.45
C GLY A 190 -11.34 14.35 -21.67
N TYR A 191 -11.83 14.27 -20.43
CA TYR A 191 -11.81 13.04 -19.65
C TYR A 191 -13.08 12.22 -19.87
N ARG A 192 -12.94 10.90 -19.96
CA ARG A 192 -14.06 9.98 -19.85
C ARG A 192 -14.24 9.57 -18.39
N VAL A 193 -15.26 10.14 -17.76
CA VAL A 193 -15.68 9.74 -16.42
C VAL A 193 -16.22 8.32 -16.50
N PHE A 194 -15.59 7.37 -15.83
CA PHE A 194 -16.04 5.96 -15.82
C PHE A 194 -16.65 5.55 -14.47
N ALA A 195 -16.27 6.21 -13.38
CA ALA A 195 -16.85 5.93 -12.07
C ALA A 195 -16.97 7.21 -11.23
N ALA A 196 -17.97 7.23 -10.35
CA ALA A 196 -18.17 8.26 -9.34
C ALA A 196 -18.46 7.62 -7.99
N VAL A 197 -17.69 8.00 -6.97
CA VAL A 197 -17.80 7.52 -5.58
C VAL A 197 -18.29 8.65 -4.70
N ASP A 198 -19.41 8.43 -4.03
CA ASP A 198 -20.04 9.41 -3.15
C ASP A 198 -20.83 8.69 -2.06
N ASN A 199 -20.89 9.25 -0.85
CA ASN A 199 -21.65 8.66 0.27
C ASN A 199 -23.11 9.13 0.28
N GLU A 200 -23.49 10.12 -0.52
CA GLU A 200 -24.85 10.67 -0.53
C GLU A 200 -25.66 10.17 -1.74
N PRO A 201 -26.75 9.40 -1.53
CA PRO A 201 -27.59 8.89 -2.62
C PRO A 201 -28.13 9.99 -3.56
N ALA A 202 -28.39 11.18 -3.03
CA ALA A 202 -28.89 12.31 -3.82
C ALA A 202 -27.85 12.83 -4.83
N ASN A 203 -26.57 12.80 -4.48
CA ASN A 203 -25.48 13.19 -5.37
C ASN A 203 -25.35 12.19 -6.51
N LEU A 204 -25.34 10.88 -6.20
CA LEU A 204 -25.32 9.82 -7.20
C LEU A 204 -26.53 9.88 -8.14
N ALA A 205 -27.72 10.19 -7.62
CA ALA A 205 -28.92 10.37 -8.44
C ALA A 205 -28.81 11.54 -9.43
N ALA A 206 -28.19 12.65 -9.02
CA ALA A 206 -27.96 13.78 -9.92
C ALA A 206 -26.92 13.44 -11.00
N ILE A 207 -25.86 12.71 -10.65
CA ILE A 207 -24.87 12.20 -11.62
C ILE A 207 -25.53 11.25 -12.63
N ALA A 208 -26.39 10.34 -12.17
CA ALA A 208 -27.16 9.45 -13.04
C ALA A 208 -28.00 10.23 -14.07
N GLY A 209 -28.52 11.40 -13.69
CA GLY A 209 -29.32 12.25 -14.55
C GLY A 209 -28.55 12.88 -15.71
N VAL A 210 -27.21 13.01 -15.61
CA VAL A 210 -26.35 13.55 -16.67
C VAL A 210 -25.60 12.46 -17.46
N ASP A 211 -25.81 11.19 -17.13
CA ASP A 211 -25.28 10.03 -17.86
C ASP A 211 -26.43 9.13 -18.39
N PRO A 212 -27.12 9.57 -19.47
CA PRO A 212 -28.21 8.80 -20.06
C PRO A 212 -27.74 7.49 -20.71
N SER A 213 -26.45 7.39 -21.04
CA SER A 213 -25.83 6.19 -21.59
C SER A 213 -25.50 5.12 -20.54
N HIS A 214 -25.55 5.48 -19.25
CA HIS A 214 -25.19 4.61 -18.13
C HIS A 214 -23.77 4.03 -18.27
N GLU A 215 -22.82 4.85 -18.74
CA GLU A 215 -21.40 4.49 -18.82
C GLU A 215 -20.66 4.70 -17.49
N ILE A 216 -21.17 5.59 -16.62
CA ILE A 216 -20.58 5.89 -15.31
C ILE A 216 -21.08 4.88 -14.28
N MET A 217 -20.16 4.11 -13.69
CA MET A 217 -20.45 3.30 -12.51
C MET A 217 -20.62 4.19 -11.28
N LEU A 218 -21.78 4.08 -10.64
CA LEU A 218 -22.11 4.81 -9.42
C LEU A 218 -21.80 3.94 -8.20
N LEU A 219 -20.84 4.37 -7.40
CA LEU A 219 -20.38 3.69 -6.20
C LEU A 219 -20.84 4.46 -4.96
N HIS A 220 -21.63 3.82 -4.12
CA HIS A 220 -22.09 4.38 -2.85
C HIS A 220 -21.16 3.97 -1.71
N ALA A 221 -20.44 4.92 -1.15
CA ALA A 221 -19.60 4.71 0.03
C ALA A 221 -20.50 4.68 1.28
N ASP A 222 -20.80 3.50 1.80
CA ASP A 222 -21.70 3.29 2.95
C ASP A 222 -20.94 3.39 4.28
N THR A 223 -20.35 4.56 4.53
CA THR A 223 -19.22 4.69 5.47
C THR A 223 -19.53 5.42 6.77
N ILE A 224 -20.52 6.33 6.82
CA ILE A 224 -20.61 7.27 7.96
C ILE A 224 -21.99 7.41 8.62
N PHE A 225 -23.07 7.53 7.85
CA PHE A 225 -24.34 7.98 8.42
C PHE A 225 -25.46 6.99 8.13
N GLU A 226 -26.53 7.03 8.92
CA GLU A 226 -27.83 6.58 8.45
C GLU A 226 -28.15 7.42 7.21
N SER A 227 -27.64 6.99 6.06
CA SER A 227 -27.97 7.55 4.75
C SER A 227 -29.48 7.66 4.79
N GLN A 228 -29.99 8.91 4.70
CA GLN A 228 -31.43 9.14 4.69
C GLN A 228 -32.00 8.08 3.76
N ARG A 229 -32.94 7.24 4.23
CA ARG A 229 -33.48 6.02 3.58
C ARG A 229 -34.11 6.29 2.20
N LYS A 230 -33.35 6.94 1.33
CA LYS A 230 -33.62 7.35 -0.02
C LYS A 230 -33.11 6.22 -0.88
N ALA A 231 -33.93 5.84 -1.84
CA ALA A 231 -33.54 4.80 -2.78
C ALA A 231 -32.29 5.24 -3.53
N LEU A 232 -31.27 4.36 -3.52
CA LEU A 232 -30.12 4.51 -4.39
C LEU A 232 -30.57 4.45 -5.86
N PRO A 233 -29.87 5.14 -6.77
CA PRO A 233 -30.10 5.00 -8.20
C PRO A 233 -30.03 3.53 -8.64
N GLN A 234 -30.79 3.19 -9.67
CA GLN A 234 -30.75 1.85 -10.25
C GLN A 234 -29.33 1.56 -10.74
N ARG A 235 -28.79 0.38 -10.41
CA ARG A 235 -27.43 -0.10 -10.76
C ARG A 235 -26.28 0.52 -9.95
N SER A 236 -26.56 1.32 -8.92
CA SER A 236 -25.54 1.67 -7.93
C SER A 236 -25.04 0.43 -7.19
N VAL A 237 -23.76 0.47 -6.81
CA VAL A 237 -23.12 -0.58 -6.02
C VAL A 237 -22.62 0.05 -4.72
N SER A 238 -22.99 -0.53 -3.58
CA SER A 238 -22.60 -0.02 -2.27
C SER A 238 -21.49 -0.85 -1.64
N GLY A 239 -20.63 -0.21 -0.86
CA GLY A 239 -19.68 -0.87 0.02
C GLY A 239 -19.07 0.09 1.03
N ASP A 240 -18.44 -0.45 2.06
CA ASP A 240 -17.92 0.25 3.23
C ASP A 240 -16.41 0.05 3.43
N VAL A 241 -15.80 -0.90 2.70
CA VAL A 241 -14.37 -1.25 2.80
C VAL A 241 -13.67 -1.08 1.45
N TYR A 242 -12.67 -0.21 1.40
CA TYR A 242 -11.76 -0.09 0.25
C TYR A 242 -10.68 -1.18 0.32
N ASP A 243 -10.95 -2.35 -0.27
CA ASP A 243 -10.01 -3.46 -0.32
C ASP A 243 -9.25 -3.52 -1.64
N LEU A 244 -7.98 -3.11 -1.60
CA LEU A 244 -7.08 -3.15 -2.76
C LEU A 244 -6.88 -4.59 -3.29
N THR A 245 -7.00 -5.62 -2.45
CA THR A 245 -6.80 -7.02 -2.87
C THR A 245 -7.89 -7.53 -3.82
N GLN A 246 -9.03 -6.84 -3.84
CA GLN A 246 -10.16 -7.13 -4.75
C GLN A 246 -10.15 -6.21 -5.97
N LEU A 247 -9.28 -5.20 -5.98
CA LEU A 247 -9.12 -4.26 -7.08
C LEU A 247 -7.94 -4.62 -7.99
N ALA A 248 -6.79 -4.95 -7.40
CA ALA A 248 -5.53 -5.12 -8.12
C ALA A 248 -5.22 -6.60 -8.41
N GLN A 249 -4.88 -6.88 -9.67
CA GLN A 249 -4.38 -8.17 -10.13
C GLN A 249 -2.85 -8.18 -10.22
N GLU A 250 -2.26 -9.36 -10.32
CA GLU A 250 -0.81 -9.52 -10.53
C GLU A 250 -0.33 -8.80 -11.80
N THR A 251 -1.15 -8.78 -12.85
CA THR A 251 -0.84 -8.13 -14.13
C THR A 251 -0.79 -6.60 -14.04
N ASP A 252 -1.37 -6.01 -12.99
CA ASP A 252 -1.43 -4.56 -12.78
C ASP A 252 -0.18 -4.05 -12.05
N LEU A 253 0.71 -4.95 -11.62
CA LEU A 253 1.91 -4.59 -10.90
C LEU A 253 2.86 -3.78 -11.80
N PRO A 254 3.56 -2.77 -11.25
CA PRO A 254 4.51 -2.02 -12.04
C PRO A 254 5.64 -2.91 -12.56
N ARG A 255 5.82 -2.95 -13.88
CA ARG A 255 6.78 -3.85 -14.55
C ARG A 255 8.24 -3.71 -14.09
N HIS A 256 8.59 -2.58 -13.47
CA HIS A 256 9.94 -2.33 -12.97
C HIS A 256 10.23 -3.00 -11.61
N VAL A 257 9.19 -3.42 -10.88
CA VAL A 257 9.30 -4.06 -9.57
C VAL A 257 9.64 -5.53 -9.77
N GLN A 258 10.84 -5.94 -9.34
CA GLN A 258 11.26 -7.33 -9.41
C GLN A 258 10.69 -8.13 -8.22
N LEU A 259 10.02 -9.23 -8.53
CA LEU A 259 9.44 -10.13 -7.53
C LEU A 259 10.48 -11.18 -7.11
N VAL A 260 10.65 -11.38 -5.79
CA VAL A 260 11.64 -12.29 -5.22
C VAL A 260 10.99 -13.25 -4.24
N TRP A 261 10.89 -14.52 -4.61
CA TRP A 261 10.34 -15.58 -3.78
C TRP A 261 11.27 -15.85 -2.60
N HIS A 262 10.79 -15.63 -1.39
CA HIS A 262 11.58 -15.79 -0.18
C HIS A 262 11.69 -17.26 0.25
N GLY A 263 12.90 -17.67 0.65
CA GLY A 263 13.12 -18.91 1.39
C GLY A 263 12.85 -20.19 0.58
N ILE A 264 13.44 -20.33 -0.62
CA ILE A 264 13.47 -21.60 -1.37
C ILE A 264 14.46 -22.61 -0.75
N ASN A 265 14.40 -22.76 0.57
CA ASN A 265 15.29 -23.59 1.37
C ASN A 265 14.79 -25.03 1.52
N ASP A 266 13.54 -25.29 1.15
CA ASP A 266 12.90 -26.60 1.20
C ASP A 266 12.26 -26.97 -0.14
N ALA A 267 12.02 -28.27 -0.34
CA ALA A 267 11.51 -28.81 -1.61
C ALA A 267 10.12 -28.29 -1.97
N SER A 268 9.27 -27.96 -0.98
CA SER A 268 7.93 -27.43 -1.23
C SER A 268 7.99 -26.02 -1.78
N ASN A 269 8.75 -25.14 -1.13
CA ASN A 269 8.94 -23.76 -1.60
C ASN A 269 9.66 -23.72 -2.95
N LEU A 270 10.69 -24.56 -3.15
CA LEU A 270 11.37 -24.66 -4.45
C LEU A 270 10.39 -25.06 -5.56
N SER A 271 9.56 -26.07 -5.34
CA SER A 271 8.56 -26.52 -6.33
C SER A 271 7.56 -25.42 -6.69
N GLN A 272 7.02 -24.70 -5.69
CA GLN A 272 6.11 -23.57 -5.91
C GLN A 272 6.79 -22.44 -6.68
N PHE A 273 8.01 -22.07 -6.31
CA PHE A 273 8.80 -21.06 -7.00
C PHE A 273 9.04 -21.43 -8.48
N LEU A 274 9.46 -22.67 -8.75
CA LEU A 274 9.73 -23.14 -10.12
C LEU A 274 8.46 -23.13 -10.99
N ALA A 275 7.29 -23.40 -10.40
CA ALA A 275 6.00 -23.35 -11.10
C ALA A 275 5.41 -21.93 -11.27
N SER A 276 5.89 -20.95 -10.49
CA SER A 276 5.39 -19.56 -10.52
C SER A 276 5.92 -18.73 -11.70
N ASN A 277 5.36 -17.53 -11.91
CA ASN A 277 5.91 -16.53 -12.82
C ASN A 277 7.01 -15.66 -12.17
N VAL A 278 7.32 -15.87 -10.89
CA VAL A 278 8.35 -15.12 -10.16
C VAL A 278 9.73 -15.48 -10.70
N ALA A 279 10.54 -14.47 -11.04
CA ALA A 279 11.82 -14.67 -11.70
C ALA A 279 12.97 -15.00 -10.73
N TRP A 280 12.94 -14.46 -9.50
CA TRP A 280 14.00 -14.60 -8.52
C TRP A 280 13.58 -15.47 -7.35
N GLY A 281 14.42 -16.43 -6.97
CA GLY A 281 14.27 -17.23 -5.74
C GLY A 281 15.39 -16.92 -4.76
N GLU A 282 15.07 -16.70 -3.50
CA GLU A 282 16.03 -16.45 -2.43
C GLU A 282 16.36 -17.72 -1.64
N ALA A 283 17.66 -18.03 -1.56
CA ALA A 283 18.18 -19.17 -0.82
C ALA A 283 19.13 -18.69 0.30
N ASP A 284 18.87 -19.10 1.54
CA ASP A 284 19.73 -18.81 2.68
C ASP A 284 20.89 -19.83 2.72
N VAL A 285 22.13 -19.39 2.46
CA VAL A 285 23.27 -20.30 2.29
C VAL A 285 24.11 -20.39 3.57
N ARG A 286 24.41 -21.62 3.99
CA ARG A 286 25.30 -21.94 5.12
C ARG A 286 26.20 -23.12 4.82
N LEU A 287 27.32 -23.22 5.55
CA LEU A 287 28.17 -24.41 5.51
C LEU A 287 27.69 -25.45 6.53
N HIS A 288 27.47 -26.69 6.10
CA HIS A 288 27.11 -27.76 7.03
C HIS A 288 28.35 -28.17 7.86
N PRO A 289 28.27 -28.17 9.20
CA PRO A 289 29.46 -28.30 10.06
C PRO A 289 30.13 -29.67 10.01
N ALA A 290 29.42 -30.72 9.57
CA ALA A 290 29.97 -32.08 9.52
C ALA A 290 30.36 -32.55 8.13
N SER A 291 29.68 -32.08 7.09
CA SER A 291 29.94 -32.49 5.70
C SER A 291 30.70 -31.45 4.90
N GLU A 292 30.83 -30.22 5.42
CA GLU A 292 31.43 -29.07 4.73
C GLU A 292 30.77 -28.75 3.39
N GLN A 293 29.53 -29.21 3.18
CA GLN A 293 28.73 -28.92 2.00
C GLN A 293 27.87 -27.68 2.23
N LEU A 294 27.57 -26.96 1.15
CA LEU A 294 26.64 -25.84 1.19
C LEU A 294 25.20 -26.35 1.25
N VAL A 295 24.51 -25.97 2.32
CA VAL A 295 23.12 -26.32 2.58
C VAL A 295 22.26 -25.07 2.65
N LEU A 296 20.98 -25.21 2.32
CA LEU A 296 20.01 -24.13 2.40
C LEU A 296 19.29 -24.11 3.74
N ARG A 297 19.54 -23.08 4.55
CA ARG A 297 18.91 -22.91 5.87
C ARG A 297 19.04 -21.48 6.39
N HIS A 298 17.93 -20.93 6.88
CA HIS A 298 17.93 -19.63 7.54
C HIS A 298 18.63 -19.64 8.91
N ASP A 299 18.18 -20.52 9.81
CA ASP A 299 18.68 -20.60 11.19
C ASP A 299 20.06 -21.30 11.29
N PRO A 300 20.90 -20.93 12.28
CA PRO A 300 22.18 -21.62 12.51
C PRO A 300 22.00 -23.10 12.88
N LEU A 301 22.90 -23.95 12.39
CA LEU A 301 22.88 -25.42 12.60
C LEU A 301 23.30 -25.86 14.03
N ASN A 302 23.79 -24.92 14.85
CA ASN A 302 24.39 -25.11 16.16
C ASN A 302 23.46 -24.75 17.35
N GLY A 303 22.15 -24.58 17.09
CA GLY A 303 21.13 -24.32 18.11
C GLY A 303 20.67 -25.55 18.93
N ALA A 304 19.88 -25.33 19.98
CA ALA A 304 19.42 -26.33 20.97
C ALA A 304 18.50 -27.45 20.43
N HIS A 305 18.25 -27.49 19.13
CA HIS A 305 17.54 -28.57 18.44
C HIS A 305 18.54 -29.38 17.63
N PRO A 306 19.00 -30.54 18.14
CA PRO A 306 19.92 -31.39 17.39
C PRO A 306 19.27 -31.82 16.07
N CYS A 307 19.97 -31.53 14.97
CA CYS A 307 19.70 -32.03 13.62
C CYS A 307 19.50 -33.55 13.64
N ARG A 308 18.25 -34.00 13.74
CA ARG A 308 17.87 -35.38 13.44
C ARG A 308 16.80 -35.32 12.35
N GLN A 309 17.21 -35.66 11.13
CA GLN A 309 16.36 -35.81 9.95
C GLN A 309 15.67 -34.52 9.45
N GLU A 310 16.41 -33.43 9.29
CA GLU A 310 15.97 -32.37 8.37
C GLU A 310 16.49 -32.74 6.97
N ASP A 311 15.58 -32.89 6.00
CA ASP A 311 15.92 -33.06 4.58
C ASP A 311 16.41 -31.70 4.03
N LEU A 312 17.66 -31.36 4.35
CA LEU A 312 18.29 -30.11 3.89
C LEU A 312 18.61 -30.19 2.40
N LEU A 313 18.24 -29.15 1.67
CA LEU A 313 18.63 -29.02 0.26
C LEU A 313 20.10 -28.59 0.16
N LEU A 314 20.81 -29.19 -0.80
CA LEU A 314 22.15 -28.75 -1.19
C LEU A 314 22.03 -27.59 -2.17
N LEU A 315 22.95 -26.61 -2.07
CA LEU A 315 22.96 -25.47 -2.98
C LEU A 315 23.07 -25.92 -4.45
N GLU A 316 23.90 -26.92 -4.73
CA GLU A 316 24.15 -27.41 -6.09
C GLU A 316 22.87 -27.93 -6.76
N ASP A 317 22.08 -28.74 -6.05
CA ASP A 317 20.81 -29.30 -6.56
C ASP A 317 19.79 -28.20 -6.87
N VAL A 318 19.75 -27.16 -6.03
CA VAL A 318 18.88 -26.00 -6.25
C VAL A 318 19.36 -25.17 -7.43
N LEU A 319 20.66 -24.93 -7.55
CA LEU A 319 21.21 -24.20 -8.71
C LEU A 319 20.96 -24.94 -10.02
N GLU A 320 21.07 -26.26 -10.05
CA GLU A 320 20.73 -27.07 -11.23
C GLU A 320 19.25 -26.89 -11.61
N SER A 321 18.35 -27.04 -10.64
CA SER A 321 16.90 -26.92 -10.83
C SER A 321 16.49 -25.52 -11.31
N VAL A 322 17.03 -24.47 -10.67
CA VAL A 322 16.78 -23.06 -11.04
C VAL A 322 17.41 -22.75 -12.40
N GLY A 323 18.61 -23.25 -12.66
CA GLY A 323 19.32 -23.13 -13.93
C GLY A 323 18.49 -23.66 -15.09
N ALA A 324 18.01 -24.90 -14.97
CA ALA A 324 17.19 -25.60 -15.98
C ALA A 324 15.86 -24.90 -16.29
N SER A 325 15.27 -24.21 -15.32
CA SER A 325 14.02 -23.43 -15.51
C SER A 325 14.24 -22.04 -16.12
N GLY A 326 15.48 -21.60 -16.30
CA GLY A 326 15.80 -20.25 -16.78
C GLY A 326 15.58 -19.13 -15.76
N LYS A 327 15.31 -19.45 -14.49
CA LYS A 327 15.09 -18.49 -13.40
C LYS A 327 16.39 -17.98 -12.79
N SER A 328 16.32 -16.94 -11.97
CA SER A 328 17.48 -16.31 -11.33
C SER A 328 17.53 -16.62 -9.84
N ILE A 329 18.73 -16.51 -9.26
CA ILE A 329 18.99 -16.87 -7.86
C ILE A 329 19.48 -15.66 -7.07
N LYS A 330 18.88 -15.46 -5.89
CA LYS A 330 19.36 -14.56 -4.84
C LYS A 330 19.96 -15.41 -3.72
N LEU A 331 21.26 -15.32 -3.51
CA LEU A 331 21.95 -16.01 -2.42
C LEU A 331 22.04 -15.08 -1.21
N ASP A 332 21.36 -15.45 -0.12
CA ASP A 332 21.51 -14.78 1.17
C ASP A 332 22.63 -15.46 1.98
N LEU A 333 23.82 -14.90 1.91
CA LEU A 333 25.03 -15.44 2.50
C LEU A 333 25.06 -15.14 4.00
N LYS A 334 24.82 -16.18 4.83
CA LYS A 334 24.78 -16.03 6.29
C LYS A 334 26.15 -16.03 6.94
N GLU A 335 27.17 -16.46 6.22
CA GLU A 335 28.54 -16.69 6.69
C GLU A 335 29.53 -16.22 5.62
N GLY A 336 30.70 -15.73 6.04
CA GLY A 336 31.80 -15.34 5.15
C GLY A 336 32.76 -16.48 4.83
N GLY A 337 33.93 -16.14 4.29
CA GLY A 337 35.04 -17.08 4.11
C GLY A 337 34.70 -18.25 3.17
N PRO A 338 34.77 -19.52 3.61
CA PRO A 338 34.50 -20.69 2.76
C PRO A 338 33.15 -20.62 2.03
N VAL A 339 32.10 -20.13 2.70
CA VAL A 339 30.77 -20.04 2.09
C VAL A 339 30.76 -19.17 0.83
N VAL A 340 31.52 -18.07 0.83
CA VAL A 340 31.66 -17.20 -0.35
C VAL A 340 32.34 -17.95 -1.49
N HIS A 341 33.49 -18.57 -1.22
CA HIS A 341 34.28 -19.24 -2.26
C HIS A 341 33.56 -20.47 -2.86
N GLU A 342 32.96 -21.29 -2.01
CA GLU A 342 32.21 -22.47 -2.44
C GLU A 342 30.92 -22.07 -3.20
N SER A 343 30.24 -21.00 -2.79
CA SER A 343 29.05 -20.51 -3.52
C SER A 343 29.42 -20.05 -4.92
N LEU A 344 30.55 -19.35 -5.06
CA LEU A 344 31.07 -18.94 -6.37
C LEU A 344 31.48 -20.15 -7.24
N ALA A 345 32.03 -21.20 -6.64
CA ALA A 345 32.36 -22.42 -7.36
C ALA A 345 31.10 -23.13 -7.86
N ALA A 346 30.08 -23.26 -7.01
CA ALA A 346 28.79 -23.85 -7.36
C ALA A 346 28.07 -23.07 -8.47
N LEU A 347 28.04 -21.73 -8.39
CA LEU A 347 27.43 -20.88 -9.44
C LEU A 347 28.12 -21.05 -10.79
N ARG A 348 29.46 -21.10 -10.81
CA ARG A 348 30.23 -21.33 -12.05
C ARG A 348 29.98 -22.73 -12.62
N ALA A 349 29.94 -23.75 -11.78
CA ALA A 349 29.67 -25.12 -12.21
C ALA A 349 28.25 -25.25 -12.81
N ALA A 350 27.27 -24.55 -12.23
CA ALA A 350 25.90 -24.49 -12.75
C ALA A 350 25.72 -23.53 -13.94
N GLY A 351 26.75 -22.79 -14.35
CA GLY A 351 26.74 -21.93 -15.53
C GLY A 351 25.91 -20.64 -15.39
N PHE A 352 25.75 -20.11 -14.18
CA PHE A 352 25.08 -18.82 -13.97
C PHE A 352 25.98 -17.65 -14.39
N ASP A 353 25.39 -16.70 -15.11
CA ASP A 353 25.99 -15.40 -15.45
C ASP A 353 25.55 -14.29 -14.48
N ASP A 354 26.24 -13.15 -14.53
CA ASP A 354 26.00 -11.97 -13.69
C ASP A 354 24.53 -11.50 -13.66
N SER A 355 23.81 -11.59 -14.78
CA SER A 355 22.44 -11.08 -14.88
C SER A 355 21.43 -11.93 -14.12
N ARG A 356 21.81 -13.16 -13.76
CA ARG A 356 20.97 -14.14 -13.05
C ARG A 356 21.39 -14.36 -11.60
N VAL A 357 22.35 -13.58 -11.11
CA VAL A 357 22.91 -13.73 -9.76
C VAL A 357 22.71 -12.45 -8.95
N TRP A 358 22.26 -12.65 -7.71
CA TRP A 358 22.10 -11.60 -6.72
C TRP A 358 22.69 -12.08 -5.40
N PHE A 359 23.68 -11.37 -4.88
CA PHE A 359 24.23 -11.60 -3.55
C PHE A 359 23.59 -10.67 -2.53
N ASN A 360 23.05 -11.25 -1.46
CA ASN A 360 22.58 -10.53 -0.29
C ASN A 360 23.41 -10.97 0.91
N ALA A 361 23.88 -10.01 1.71
CA ALA A 361 24.46 -10.33 2.99
C ALA A 361 24.48 -9.12 3.92
N ASN A 362 24.60 -9.39 5.20
CA ASN A 362 24.95 -8.37 6.17
C ASN A 362 26.39 -7.88 5.94
N PHE A 363 26.57 -6.56 5.85
CA PHE A 363 27.91 -5.98 5.64
C PHE A 363 28.90 -6.36 6.75
N HIS A 364 28.45 -6.50 8.00
CA HIS A 364 29.28 -6.94 9.12
C HIS A 364 29.70 -8.42 9.07
N VAL A 365 29.04 -9.25 8.25
CA VAL A 365 29.36 -10.67 8.10
C VAL A 365 30.42 -10.88 7.03
N LEU A 366 30.25 -10.26 5.85
CA LEU A 366 31.18 -10.44 4.73
C LEU A 366 32.33 -9.43 4.75
N GLY A 367 32.07 -8.22 5.26
CA GLY A 367 32.99 -7.09 5.18
C GLY A 367 33.32 -6.69 3.73
N LYS A 368 34.21 -5.71 3.61
CA LYS A 368 34.68 -5.20 2.32
C LYS A 368 35.36 -6.29 1.48
N GLU A 369 36.17 -7.14 2.11
CA GLU A 369 36.92 -8.21 1.43
C GLU A 369 36.00 -9.27 0.83
N GLY A 370 34.97 -9.71 1.57
CA GLY A 370 34.01 -10.68 1.08
C GLY A 370 33.21 -10.16 -0.13
N PHE A 371 32.75 -8.91 -0.09
CA PHE A 371 32.07 -8.30 -1.23
C PHE A 371 33.01 -8.08 -2.43
N ALA A 372 34.28 -7.69 -2.21
CA ALA A 372 35.24 -7.55 -3.29
C ALA A 372 35.47 -8.87 -4.04
N VAL A 373 35.57 -10.00 -3.32
CA VAL A 373 35.68 -11.33 -3.94
C VAL A 373 34.47 -11.68 -4.80
N LEU A 374 33.26 -11.35 -4.34
CA LEU A 374 32.04 -11.58 -5.11
C LEU A 374 31.99 -10.69 -6.38
N GLN A 375 32.40 -9.43 -6.25
CA GLN A 375 32.46 -8.46 -7.36
C GLN A 375 33.48 -8.83 -8.42
N ASP A 376 34.65 -9.32 -8.03
CA ASP A 376 35.67 -9.78 -8.97
C ASP A 376 35.17 -10.99 -9.79
N ALA A 377 34.32 -11.84 -9.20
CA ALA A 377 33.77 -13.02 -9.85
C ALA A 377 32.53 -12.73 -10.72
N TYR A 378 31.70 -11.77 -10.31
CA TYR A 378 30.41 -11.43 -10.92
C TYR A 378 30.21 -9.91 -10.97
N PRO A 379 31.00 -9.16 -11.76
CA PRO A 379 31.08 -7.69 -11.68
C PRO A 379 29.77 -6.95 -11.98
N SER A 380 28.84 -7.56 -12.71
CA SER A 380 27.55 -6.97 -13.08
C SER A 380 26.37 -7.50 -12.27
N ALA A 381 26.61 -8.36 -11.27
CA ALA A 381 25.57 -8.91 -10.42
C ALA A 381 24.97 -7.87 -9.46
N ILE A 382 23.87 -8.24 -8.81
CA ILE A 382 23.28 -7.41 -7.76
C ILE A 382 23.99 -7.69 -6.43
N PHE A 383 24.45 -6.64 -5.76
CA PHE A 383 25.06 -6.67 -4.44
C PHE A 383 24.21 -5.88 -3.46
N GLN A 384 23.53 -6.61 -2.58
CA GLN A 384 22.60 -6.04 -1.62
C GLN A 384 23.07 -6.18 -0.19
N VAL A 385 22.83 -5.12 0.59
CA VAL A 385 22.94 -5.13 2.05
C VAL A 385 21.65 -4.64 2.73
N PRO A 386 21.23 -5.27 3.84
CA PRO A 386 20.16 -4.72 4.67
C PRO A 386 20.65 -3.50 5.45
N ILE A 387 19.86 -2.42 5.44
CA ILE A 387 20.19 -1.14 6.08
C ILE A 387 19.27 -0.82 7.26
N ASP A 388 18.58 -1.82 7.80
CA ASP A 388 17.60 -1.68 8.89
C ASP A 388 18.12 -0.93 10.12
N ALA A 389 19.39 -1.16 10.48
CA ALA A 389 20.04 -0.49 11.59
C ALA A 389 20.33 1.01 11.32
N MET A 390 20.41 1.40 10.04
CA MET A 390 20.70 2.77 9.62
C MET A 390 19.44 3.63 9.50
N VAL A 391 18.25 3.01 9.39
CA VAL A 391 16.97 3.73 9.19
C VAL A 391 16.74 4.90 10.16
N PRO A 392 17.00 4.79 11.48
CA PRO A 392 16.85 5.93 12.38
C PRO A 392 17.73 7.13 12.02
N ILE A 393 18.95 6.89 11.55
CA ILE A 393 19.89 7.94 11.13
C ILE A 393 19.42 8.53 9.80
N LEU A 394 19.02 7.69 8.84
CA LEU A 394 18.53 8.14 7.52
C LEU A 394 17.33 9.10 7.63
N LEU A 395 16.45 8.88 8.61
CA LEU A 395 15.26 9.71 8.82
C LEU A 395 15.53 10.96 9.68
N SER A 396 16.40 10.84 10.69
CA SER A 396 16.66 11.95 11.63
C SER A 396 17.81 12.88 11.21
N ARG A 397 18.81 12.34 10.49
CA ARG A 397 19.99 13.06 9.99
C ARG A 397 20.32 12.60 8.56
N PRO A 398 19.54 13.06 7.57
CA PRO A 398 19.65 12.59 6.18
C PRO A 398 21.04 12.75 5.57
N GLU A 399 21.75 13.83 5.85
CA GLU A 399 23.09 14.10 5.31
C GLU A 399 24.11 13.06 5.80
N GLU A 400 24.22 12.85 7.12
CA GLU A 400 25.06 11.79 7.72
C GLU A 400 24.67 10.40 7.21
N GLY A 401 23.36 10.13 7.09
CA GLY A 401 22.87 8.86 6.58
C GLY A 401 23.25 8.60 5.11
N LEU A 402 23.21 9.65 4.27
CA LEU A 402 23.64 9.57 2.88
C LEU A 402 25.14 9.30 2.76
N GLU A 403 25.98 9.94 3.58
CA GLU A 403 27.43 9.68 3.60
C GLU A 403 27.72 8.20 3.87
N CYS A 404 27.05 7.59 4.85
CA CYS A 404 27.21 6.16 5.12
C CYS A 404 26.74 5.27 3.96
N LEU A 405 25.67 5.66 3.24
CA LEU A 405 25.20 4.90 2.08
C LEU A 405 26.13 5.05 0.87
N GLU A 406 26.71 6.23 0.65
CA GLU A 406 27.71 6.45 -0.39
C GLU A 406 29.00 5.67 -0.08
N GLU A 407 29.36 5.53 1.20
CA GLU A 407 30.46 4.64 1.59
C GLU A 407 30.18 3.19 1.18
N LEU A 408 28.98 2.66 1.44
CA LEU A 408 28.59 1.32 0.97
C LEU A 408 28.62 1.24 -0.57
N ARG A 409 28.11 2.25 -1.27
CA ARG A 409 28.14 2.31 -2.74
C ARG A 409 29.56 2.32 -3.29
N SER A 410 30.47 3.05 -2.67
CA SER A 410 31.90 3.08 -3.05
C SER A 410 32.60 1.72 -2.91
N GLN A 411 32.01 0.83 -2.12
CA GLN A 411 32.44 -0.56 -1.94
C GLN A 411 31.68 -1.53 -2.87
N GLY A 412 31.02 -0.99 -3.89
CA GLY A 412 30.33 -1.73 -4.96
C GLY A 412 28.96 -2.29 -4.57
N ILE A 413 28.40 -1.88 -3.44
CA ILE A 413 26.99 -2.17 -3.11
C ILE A 413 26.09 -1.36 -4.05
N ASN A 414 25.24 -2.04 -4.81
CA ASN A 414 24.36 -1.41 -5.80
C ASN A 414 22.87 -1.49 -5.43
N ARG A 415 22.53 -2.20 -4.35
CA ARG A 415 21.15 -2.28 -3.84
C ARG A 415 21.13 -2.30 -2.31
N VAL A 416 20.08 -1.74 -1.72
CA VAL A 416 19.86 -1.78 -0.26
C VAL A 416 18.51 -2.42 0.04
N SER A 417 18.37 -3.02 1.23
CA SER A 417 17.09 -3.58 1.66
C SER A 417 16.60 -3.08 3.01
N VAL A 418 15.29 -2.94 3.12
CA VAL A 418 14.60 -2.49 4.34
C VAL A 418 13.45 -3.42 4.67
N LYS A 419 13.27 -3.73 5.96
CA LYS A 419 12.17 -4.56 6.43
C LYS A 419 10.85 -3.82 6.30
N TRP A 420 9.81 -4.49 5.80
CA TRP A 420 8.44 -3.99 5.76
C TRP A 420 7.90 -3.56 7.15
N ASN A 421 6.85 -2.74 7.13
CA ASN A 421 6.10 -2.28 8.30
C ASN A 421 6.92 -1.45 9.29
N ARG A 422 7.70 -0.49 8.76
CA ARG A 422 8.36 0.53 9.57
C ARG A 422 7.58 1.85 9.51
N PRO A 423 7.59 2.64 10.59
CA PRO A 423 7.10 4.02 10.53
C PRO A 423 7.79 4.78 9.40
N GLN A 424 7.04 5.60 8.66
CA GLN A 424 7.57 6.44 7.59
C GLN A 424 8.23 5.66 6.42
N MET A 425 7.79 4.43 6.18
CA MET A 425 8.30 3.58 5.08
C MET A 425 8.26 4.29 3.72
N SER A 426 7.17 4.96 3.40
CA SER A 426 7.02 5.69 2.13
C SER A 426 8.04 6.81 1.97
N ARG A 427 8.23 7.62 3.01
CA ARG A 427 9.26 8.67 3.06
C ARG A 427 10.65 8.08 2.89
N LEU A 428 10.95 6.97 3.55
CA LEU A 428 12.24 6.30 3.43
C LEU A 428 12.52 5.83 2.00
N VAL A 429 11.55 5.12 1.38
CA VAL A 429 11.69 4.62 0.00
C VAL A 429 11.82 5.78 -0.99
N GLU A 430 11.03 6.85 -0.84
CA GLU A 430 11.13 8.06 -1.65
C GLU A 430 12.50 8.72 -1.53
N GLN A 431 13.00 8.88 -0.30
CA GLN A 431 14.31 9.46 -0.02
C GLN A 431 15.44 8.64 -0.65
N LEU A 432 15.46 7.32 -0.45
CA LEU A 432 16.45 6.42 -1.07
C LEU A 432 16.41 6.49 -2.60
N THR A 433 15.21 6.52 -3.18
CA THR A 433 15.01 6.67 -4.62
C THR A 433 15.56 8.01 -5.13
N SER A 434 15.31 9.11 -4.40
CA SER A 434 15.80 10.44 -4.75
C SER A 434 17.33 10.54 -4.73
N TRP A 435 17.98 9.72 -3.90
CA TRP A 435 19.44 9.57 -3.84
C TRP A 435 20.01 8.54 -4.82
N GLY A 436 19.16 7.97 -5.68
CA GLY A 436 19.55 7.01 -6.71
C GLY A 436 19.85 5.60 -6.19
N PHE A 437 19.40 5.23 -4.99
CA PHE A 437 19.54 3.87 -4.47
C PHE A 437 18.38 2.99 -4.91
N GLU A 438 18.71 1.83 -5.50
CA GLU A 438 17.74 0.77 -5.70
C GLU A 438 17.39 0.14 -4.34
N THR A 439 16.10 0.02 -4.06
CA THR A 439 15.60 -0.47 -2.76
C THR A 439 14.80 -1.77 -2.94
N ASN A 440 15.15 -2.78 -2.15
CA ASN A 440 14.34 -3.98 -1.92
C ASN A 440 13.56 -3.85 -0.62
N VAL A 441 12.28 -4.18 -0.63
CA VAL A 441 11.48 -4.29 0.60
C VAL A 441 11.26 -5.76 0.90
N TYR A 442 11.61 -6.22 2.10
CA TYR A 442 11.55 -7.63 2.48
C TYR A 442 10.66 -7.87 3.70
N ASN A 443 10.34 -9.15 3.95
CA ASN A 443 9.44 -9.61 5.02
C ASN A 443 8.02 -9.03 4.88
N VAL A 444 7.49 -9.10 3.65
CA VAL A 444 6.14 -8.67 3.32
C VAL A 444 5.18 -9.87 3.48
N PRO A 445 4.26 -9.84 4.46
CA PRO A 445 3.62 -11.05 4.98
C PRO A 445 2.42 -11.58 4.19
N ASP A 446 1.65 -10.70 3.55
CA ASP A 446 0.38 -11.05 2.91
C ASP A 446 0.13 -10.19 1.66
N LEU A 447 -0.91 -10.53 0.90
CA LEU A 447 -1.24 -9.85 -0.36
C LEU A 447 -1.53 -8.36 -0.15
N LYS A 448 -2.20 -8.00 0.95
CA LYS A 448 -2.53 -6.61 1.25
C LYS A 448 -1.26 -5.80 1.48
N ALA A 449 -0.34 -6.31 2.29
CA ALA A 449 0.97 -5.71 2.53
C ALA A 449 1.82 -5.67 1.26
N PHE A 450 1.75 -6.72 0.44
CA PHE A 450 2.44 -6.80 -0.86
C PHE A 450 1.99 -5.71 -1.82
N LEU A 451 0.69 -5.57 -2.03
CA LEU A 451 0.13 -4.53 -2.89
C LEU A 451 0.46 -3.14 -2.36
N LYS A 452 0.34 -2.89 -1.05
CA LYS A 452 0.78 -1.62 -0.43
C LYS A 452 2.25 -1.33 -0.70
N THR A 453 3.09 -2.34 -0.60
CA THR A 453 4.53 -2.22 -0.90
C THR A 453 4.76 -1.91 -2.38
N ALA A 454 4.05 -2.57 -3.29
CA ALA A 454 4.15 -2.32 -4.73
C ALA A 454 3.74 -0.88 -5.11
N LEU A 455 2.76 -0.29 -4.42
CA LEU A 455 2.37 1.11 -4.61
C LEU A 455 3.47 2.12 -4.23
N LEU A 456 4.41 1.74 -3.38
CA LEU A 456 5.60 2.55 -3.07
C LEU A 456 6.64 2.54 -4.19
N GLN A 457 6.50 1.63 -5.17
CA GLN A 457 7.38 1.45 -6.32
C GLN A 457 8.86 1.22 -5.95
N PRO A 458 9.17 0.24 -5.06
CA PRO A 458 10.55 -0.16 -4.83
C PRO A 458 11.14 -0.85 -6.08
N ARG A 459 12.45 -1.05 -6.10
CA ARG A 459 13.08 -1.82 -7.19
C ARG A 459 12.70 -3.29 -7.14
N SER A 460 12.50 -3.83 -5.95
CA SER A 460 12.13 -5.24 -5.75
C SER A 460 11.37 -5.46 -4.44
N ILE A 461 10.64 -6.58 -4.38
CA ILE A 461 9.91 -7.03 -3.20
C ILE A 461 10.26 -8.49 -2.93
N THR A 462 10.70 -8.75 -1.70
CA THR A 462 10.92 -10.11 -1.18
C THR A 462 9.75 -10.49 -0.27
N SER A 463 9.03 -11.54 -0.65
CA SER A 463 7.86 -12.04 0.08
C SER A 463 7.81 -13.56 0.01
N ASP A 464 7.09 -14.18 0.94
CA ASP A 464 6.85 -15.62 0.95
C ASP A 464 5.89 -16.06 -0.17
N PHE A 465 5.21 -15.12 -0.85
CA PHE A 465 4.20 -15.42 -1.87
C PHE A 465 3.17 -16.46 -1.40
N ASN A 466 2.61 -16.23 -0.22
CA ASN A 466 1.43 -16.96 0.25
C ASN A 466 0.17 -16.13 -0.06
N PHE A 467 -0.16 -16.04 -1.35
CA PHE A 467 -1.30 -15.28 -1.87
C PHE A 467 -2.29 -16.23 -2.55
N PRO A 468 -3.19 -16.91 -1.81
CA PRO A 468 -4.15 -17.84 -2.39
C PRO A 468 -5.04 -17.22 -3.47
N GLN A 469 -5.31 -15.91 -3.35
CA GLN A 469 -6.07 -15.13 -4.33
C GLN A 469 -5.40 -15.11 -5.72
N TRP A 470 -4.08 -15.23 -5.76
CA TRP A 470 -3.27 -15.32 -6.97
C TRP A 470 -2.71 -16.73 -7.20
N HIS A 471 -3.25 -17.73 -6.49
CA HIS A 471 -2.79 -19.13 -6.55
C HIS A 471 -1.33 -19.35 -6.17
N TYR A 472 -0.78 -18.48 -5.31
CA TYR A 472 0.52 -18.69 -4.69
C TYR A 472 0.39 -19.25 -3.27
N PHE A 473 1.12 -20.34 -2.99
CA PHE A 473 1.03 -21.09 -1.73
C PHE A 473 2.40 -21.29 -1.07
N GLY A 474 3.26 -20.26 -1.13
CA GLY A 474 4.56 -20.32 -0.48
C GLY A 474 4.47 -20.37 1.05
N ARG A 475 5.56 -20.79 1.67
CA ARG A 475 5.71 -20.96 3.11
C ARG A 475 6.80 -20.00 3.60
N GLY A 476 6.65 -19.46 4.81
CA GLY A 476 7.70 -18.64 5.42
C GLY A 476 9.00 -19.42 5.62
N SER A 477 10.11 -18.70 5.85
CA SER A 477 11.48 -19.24 5.95
C SER A 477 11.76 -20.20 7.13
N GLY A 478 10.72 -20.60 7.89
CA GLY A 478 10.84 -21.61 8.94
C GLY A 478 11.58 -21.15 10.20
N GLN A 479 11.56 -19.86 10.54
CA GLN A 479 12.17 -19.35 11.78
C GLN A 479 11.69 -20.17 13.00
N GLU A 480 12.64 -20.65 13.81
CA GLU A 480 12.40 -21.52 14.97
C GLU A 480 11.75 -22.88 14.62
N GLY A 481 11.90 -23.36 13.38
CA GLY A 481 11.34 -24.65 12.93
C GLY A 481 9.82 -24.64 12.77
N LYS A 482 9.18 -23.47 12.71
CA LYS A 482 7.73 -23.34 12.49
C LYS A 482 7.46 -22.88 11.05
N TYR A 483 6.86 -23.77 10.26
CA TYR A 483 6.26 -23.42 8.98
C TYR A 483 4.83 -22.92 9.23
N HIS A 484 4.51 -21.72 8.76
CA HIS A 484 3.13 -21.27 8.70
C HIS A 484 2.42 -21.95 7.51
N GLU A 485 1.83 -23.12 7.73
CA GLU A 485 0.86 -23.72 6.80
C GLU A 485 -0.54 -23.22 7.18
N TYR A 486 -1.22 -22.52 6.27
CA TYR A 486 -2.65 -22.27 6.42
C TYR A 486 -3.44 -23.28 5.60
N SER A 487 -4.33 -24.00 6.28
CA SER A 487 -5.35 -24.82 5.64
C SER A 487 -6.34 -23.90 4.93
N LEU A 488 -6.70 -24.20 3.68
CA LEU A 488 -7.86 -23.63 2.98
C LEU A 488 -9.14 -24.05 3.72
N THR A 489 -9.39 -23.47 4.89
CA THR A 489 -10.70 -23.49 5.51
C THR A 489 -11.41 -22.23 5.04
N THR A 490 -12.33 -22.43 4.10
CA THR A 490 -13.43 -21.52 3.77
C THR A 490 -13.98 -20.92 5.07
N GLN A 491 -13.68 -19.64 5.33
CA GLN A 491 -14.39 -18.89 6.36
C GLN A 491 -15.73 -18.45 5.76
N ALA A 492 -16.70 -19.35 5.83
CA ALA A 492 -18.09 -18.98 5.89
C ALA A 492 -18.45 -18.79 7.37
N SER A 493 -18.60 -17.54 7.79
CA SER A 493 -19.44 -17.12 8.91
C SER A 493 -19.64 -15.62 8.89
#